data_AF-A0A2J4PKK4-F1
#
_entry.id   AF-A0A2J4PKK4-F1
#
_cell.length_a   1.000
_cell.length_b   1.000
_cell.length_c   1.000
_cell.angle_alpha   90.00
_cell.angle_beta   90.00
_cell.angle_gamma   90.00
#
_symmetry.space_group_name_H-M   'P 1'
#
loop_
_entity.id
_entity.type
_entity.pdbx_description
1 polymer ?
#
loop_
_entity_poly.entity_id
_entity_poly.type
_entity_poly.pdbx_seq_one_letter_code
_entity_poly.pdbx_strand_id
1 'polypeptide(L)'
;MRIIASPAVITLFTAISSSLPIYAADVTLYINGDIVASSCTVENNGMYNIDLGHNIPSRRLNAANSYSTWTEFYVTLSHCPVGTSRVTAHFTGPLDGTNP
;
A
#
# COMPACT_ATOMS: atom_id res chain seq x y z
N MET A 1 -60.89 47.19 -12.18
CA MET A 1 -59.83 46.81 -13.14
C MET A 1 -59.80 45.30 -13.24
N ARG A 2 -60.57 44.70 -14.17
CA ARG A 2 -60.62 43.25 -14.36
C ARG A 2 -59.67 42.89 -15.50
N ILE A 3 -58.61 42.16 -15.19
CA ILE A 3 -57.68 41.64 -16.20
C ILE A 3 -58.39 40.48 -16.89
N ILE A 4 -58.91 40.72 -18.09
CA ILE A 4 -59.54 39.69 -18.92
C ILE A 4 -58.38 38.86 -19.51
N ALA A 5 -57.95 37.83 -18.79
CA ALA A 5 -56.96 36.88 -19.28
C ALA A 5 -57.63 35.96 -20.31
N SER A 6 -57.53 36.34 -21.58
CA SER A 6 -57.97 35.50 -22.69
C SER A 6 -57.11 34.22 -22.73
N PRO A 7 -57.70 33.01 -22.83
CA PRO A 7 -56.96 31.75 -22.84
C PRO A 7 -55.94 31.66 -23.99
N ALA A 8 -56.15 32.44 -25.06
CA ALA A 8 -55.21 32.57 -26.18
C ALA A 8 -53.91 33.32 -25.84
N VAL A 9 -53.92 34.19 -24.84
CA VAL A 9 -52.74 34.99 -24.44
C VAL A 9 -51.83 34.17 -23.53
N ILE A 10 -52.40 33.26 -22.72
CA ILE A 10 -51.64 32.37 -21.83
C ILE A 10 -50.91 31.29 -22.64
N THR A 11 -51.54 30.72 -23.67
CA THR A 11 -50.92 29.71 -24.54
C THR A 11 -49.83 30.28 -25.45
N LEU A 12 -49.94 31.55 -25.87
CA LEU A 12 -48.92 32.21 -26.68
C LEU A 12 -47.66 32.54 -25.87
N PHE A 13 -47.77 32.83 -24.58
CA PHE A 13 -46.62 33.12 -23.71
C PHE A 13 -45.82 31.85 -23.36
N THR A 14 -46.50 30.70 -23.19
CA THR A 14 -45.84 29.41 -22.90
C THR A 14 -45.10 28.81 -24.09
N ALA A 15 -45.46 29.19 -25.33
CA ALA A 15 -44.80 28.70 -26.55
C ALA A 15 -43.43 29.36 -26.80
N ILE A 16 -43.16 30.50 -26.16
CA ILE A 16 -41.91 31.27 -26.35
C ILE A 16 -40.85 30.87 -25.30
N SER A 17 -41.25 30.20 -24.21
CA SER A 17 -40.36 29.89 -23.06
C SER A 17 -39.62 28.56 -23.17
N SER A 18 -39.85 27.74 -24.19
CA SER A 18 -39.47 26.32 -24.19
C SER A 18 -38.32 25.92 -25.14
N SER A 19 -37.53 26.86 -25.66
CA SER A 19 -36.43 26.55 -26.59
C SER A 19 -35.04 26.96 -26.10
N LEU A 20 -34.72 26.74 -24.82
CA LEU A 20 -33.33 26.81 -24.39
C LEU A 20 -32.59 25.59 -24.92
N PRO A 21 -31.53 25.74 -25.74
CA PRO A 21 -30.71 24.61 -26.14
C PRO A 21 -30.04 24.03 -24.90
N ILE A 22 -30.31 22.76 -24.61
CA ILE A 22 -29.58 22.00 -23.59
C ILE A 22 -28.21 21.69 -24.20
N TYR A 23 -27.18 22.43 -23.78
CA TYR A 23 -25.80 22.13 -24.15
C TYR A 23 -25.32 20.94 -23.31
N ALA A 24 -25.25 19.77 -23.93
CA ALA A 24 -24.43 18.66 -23.42
C ALA A 24 -23.02 18.85 -23.97
N ALA A 25 -22.06 19.18 -23.11
CA ALA A 25 -20.65 19.19 -23.46
C ALA A 25 -20.03 17.85 -23.05
N ASP A 26 -19.31 17.21 -23.97
CA ASP A 26 -18.54 16.03 -23.65
C ASP A 26 -17.38 16.42 -22.73
N VAL A 27 -17.31 15.80 -21.55
CA VAL A 27 -16.21 16.01 -20.59
C VAL A 27 -15.30 14.80 -20.66
N THR A 28 -14.08 15.02 -21.16
CA THR A 28 -13.01 14.00 -21.09
C THR A 28 -12.32 14.09 -19.73
N LEU A 29 -12.48 13.05 -18.91
CA LEU A 29 -11.73 12.91 -17.67
C LEU A 29 -10.40 12.19 -17.92
N TYR A 30 -9.30 12.84 -17.56
CA TYR A 30 -7.98 12.23 -17.55
C TYR A 30 -7.64 11.78 -16.13
N ILE A 31 -7.72 10.47 -15.90
CA ILE A 31 -7.31 9.84 -14.65
C ILE A 31 -5.90 9.29 -14.86
N ASN A 32 -4.92 9.92 -14.23
CA ASN A 32 -3.54 9.46 -14.22
C ASN A 32 -3.19 8.98 -12.80
N GLY A 33 -2.43 7.89 -12.72
CA GLY A 33 -1.91 7.37 -11.46
C GLY A 33 -0.83 6.32 -11.69
N ASP A 34 0.09 6.20 -10.74
CA ASP A 34 1.14 5.18 -10.78
C ASP A 34 0.63 3.87 -10.18
N ILE A 35 0.98 2.75 -10.82
CA ILE A 35 0.72 1.41 -10.28
C ILE A 35 2.01 0.92 -9.64
N VAL A 36 2.09 1.02 -8.31
CA VAL A 36 3.21 0.50 -7.53
C VAL A 36 2.80 -0.84 -6.91
N ALA A 37 3.63 -1.87 -7.05
CA ALA A 37 3.39 -3.14 -6.40
C ALA A 37 3.49 -2.99 -4.87
N SER A 38 2.57 -3.62 -4.13
CA SER A 38 2.66 -3.68 -2.67
C SER A 38 3.91 -4.46 -2.22
N SER A 39 4.40 -4.22 -1.00
CA SER A 39 5.42 -5.11 -0.42
C SER A 39 4.82 -6.45 -0.03
N CYS A 40 5.66 -7.47 0.17
CA CYS A 40 5.24 -8.65 0.94
C CYS A 40 4.94 -8.27 2.39
N THR A 41 4.12 -9.07 3.06
CA THR A 41 3.94 -9.00 4.51
C THR A 41 5.01 -9.84 5.19
N VAL A 42 5.68 -9.28 6.21
CA VAL A 42 6.59 -10.05 7.06
C VAL A 42 5.76 -10.65 8.20
N GLU A 43 5.82 -11.97 8.34
CA GLU A 43 5.12 -12.68 9.40
C GLU A 43 5.63 -12.29 10.80
N ASN A 44 4.93 -12.74 11.85
CA ASN A 44 5.26 -12.42 13.26
C ASN A 44 5.33 -10.91 13.55
N ASN A 45 4.57 -10.10 12.81
CA ASN A 45 4.59 -8.64 12.89
C ASN A 45 6.00 -8.04 12.67
N GLY A 46 6.85 -8.74 11.91
CA GLY A 46 8.24 -8.32 11.67
C GLY A 46 9.18 -8.48 12.87
N MET A 47 8.74 -9.10 13.97
CA MET A 47 9.55 -9.28 15.16
C MET A 47 9.89 -10.77 15.37
N TYR A 48 11.18 -11.06 15.41
CA TYR A 48 11.71 -12.42 15.63
C TYR A 48 12.67 -12.37 16.82
N ASN A 49 12.29 -13.03 17.91
CA ASN A 49 13.17 -13.23 19.05
C ASN A 49 13.80 -14.63 18.94
N ILE A 50 15.08 -14.68 18.59
CA ILE A 50 15.81 -15.92 18.35
C ILE A 50 16.57 -16.28 19.63
N ASP A 51 16.15 -17.35 20.31
CA ASP A 51 16.90 -17.90 21.43
C ASP A 51 18.08 -18.73 20.93
N LEU A 52 19.29 -18.25 21.19
CA LEU A 52 20.54 -18.93 20.84
C LEU A 52 20.99 -19.95 21.90
N GLY A 53 20.19 -20.12 22.96
CA GLY A 53 20.46 -20.96 24.11
C GLY A 53 21.22 -20.23 25.22
N HIS A 54 20.92 -20.58 26.46
CA HIS A 54 21.50 -19.93 27.66
C HIS A 54 22.71 -20.66 28.26
N ASN A 55 22.99 -21.88 27.82
CA ASN A 55 24.02 -22.75 28.41
C ASN A 55 25.13 -23.06 27.41
N ILE A 56 25.81 -22.04 26.91
CA ILE A 56 26.96 -22.20 26.03
C ILE A 56 28.22 -22.29 26.91
N PRO A 57 28.83 -23.48 27.08
CA PRO A 57 29.95 -23.64 28.00
C PRO A 57 31.19 -22.92 27.47
N SER A 58 31.88 -22.14 28.31
CA SER A 58 33.08 -21.38 27.95
C SER A 58 34.19 -22.25 27.36
N ARG A 59 34.27 -23.53 27.76
CA ARG A 59 35.21 -24.51 27.19
C ARG A 59 35.00 -24.74 25.68
N ARG A 60 33.78 -24.57 25.17
CA ARG A 60 33.51 -24.67 23.72
C ARG A 60 33.85 -23.40 22.96
N LEU A 61 33.96 -22.27 23.65
CA LEU A 61 34.29 -20.97 23.06
C LEU A 61 35.74 -20.53 23.40
N ASN A 62 36.63 -21.49 23.65
CA ASN A 62 37.93 -21.23 24.27
C ASN A 62 39.03 -20.79 23.28
N ALA A 63 38.74 -20.75 21.98
CA ALA A 63 39.69 -20.38 20.93
C ALA A 63 39.01 -19.46 19.91
N ALA A 64 39.81 -18.66 19.19
CA ALA A 64 39.29 -17.87 18.07
C ALA A 64 38.62 -18.79 17.04
N ASN A 65 37.54 -18.30 16.43
CA ASN A 65 36.71 -19.05 15.45
C ASN A 65 35.99 -20.30 16.00
N SER A 66 35.89 -20.45 17.32
CA SER A 66 34.99 -21.44 17.93
C SER A 66 33.54 -20.90 17.98
N TYR A 67 32.56 -21.79 17.97
CA TYR A 67 31.14 -21.45 17.83
C TYR A 67 30.25 -22.37 18.66
N SER A 68 29.04 -21.89 18.99
CA SER A 68 27.97 -22.67 19.60
C SER A 68 27.27 -23.55 18.57
N THR A 69 26.32 -24.37 19.04
CA THR A 69 25.39 -25.05 18.12
C THR A 69 24.66 -24.03 17.25
N TRP A 70 24.50 -24.37 15.97
CA TRP A 70 23.77 -23.56 15.02
C TRP A 70 22.27 -23.52 15.36
N THR A 71 21.67 -22.35 15.25
CA THR A 71 20.22 -22.15 15.45
C THR A 71 19.60 -21.70 14.14
N GLU A 72 18.74 -22.55 13.55
CA GLU A 72 17.97 -22.20 12.37
C GLU A 72 16.75 -21.36 12.76
N PHE A 73 16.49 -20.32 11.97
CA PHE A 73 15.26 -19.55 12.06
C PHE A 73 14.83 -19.15 10.64
N TYR A 74 13.53 -18.92 10.47
CA TYR A 74 12.96 -18.60 9.16
C TYR A 74 12.22 -17.26 9.23
N VAL A 75 12.54 -16.38 8.30
CA VAL A 75 11.76 -15.17 8.03
C VAL A 75 10.77 -15.53 6.93
N THR A 76 9.50 -15.65 7.29
CA THR A 76 8.43 -16.00 6.36
C THR A 76 7.79 -14.74 5.81
N LEU A 77 7.59 -14.72 4.51
CA LEU A 77 6.90 -13.65 3.79
C LEU A 77 5.61 -14.20 3.21
N SER A 78 4.52 -13.45 3.36
CA SER A 78 3.22 -13.79 2.79
C SER A 78 2.64 -12.64 1.99
N HIS A 79 1.56 -12.93 1.26
CA HIS A 79 0.82 -11.95 0.45
C HIS A 79 1.73 -11.15 -0.50
N CYS A 80 2.76 -11.79 -1.05
CA CYS A 80 3.63 -11.17 -2.02
C CYS A 80 2.88 -10.96 -3.35
N PRO A 81 2.91 -9.75 -3.93
CA PRO A 81 2.33 -9.54 -5.25
C PRO A 81 3.01 -10.41 -6.32
N VAL A 82 2.25 -10.76 -7.35
CA VAL A 82 2.70 -11.65 -8.45
C VAL A 82 3.94 -11.17 -9.20
N GLY A 83 4.23 -9.86 -9.16
CA GLY A 83 5.44 -9.27 -9.74
C GLY A 83 6.70 -9.40 -8.87
N THR A 84 6.59 -9.94 -7.65
CA THR A 84 7.72 -10.08 -6.73
C THR A 84 8.57 -11.27 -7.13
N SER A 85 9.73 -11.02 -7.74
CA SER A 85 10.67 -12.06 -8.17
C SER A 85 11.91 -12.17 -7.27
N ARG A 86 12.14 -11.18 -6.41
CA ARG A 86 13.33 -11.10 -5.56
C ARG A 86 13.00 -10.42 -4.24
N VAL A 87 13.56 -10.96 -3.17
CA VAL A 87 13.62 -10.32 -1.86
C VAL A 87 15.08 -10.26 -1.41
N THR A 88 15.47 -9.15 -0.79
CA THR A 88 16.80 -8.96 -0.22
C THR A 88 16.64 -8.62 1.25
N ALA A 89 17.35 -9.34 2.13
CA ALA A 89 17.44 -9.02 3.55
C ALA A 89 18.76 -8.28 3.81
N HIS A 90 18.73 -7.31 4.71
CA HIS A 90 19.91 -6.59 5.19
C HIS A 90 19.94 -6.63 6.71
N PHE A 91 21.05 -7.09 7.28
CA PHE A 91 21.23 -7.18 8.73
C PHE A 91 22.10 -6.02 9.20
N THR A 92 21.65 -5.32 10.24
CA THR A 92 22.34 -4.19 10.85
C THR A 92 22.39 -4.34 12.35
N GLY A 93 23.49 -3.94 12.96
CA GLY A 93 23.64 -3.91 14.41
C GLY A 93 25.00 -3.37 14.80
N PRO A 94 25.28 -3.26 16.11
CA PRO A 94 26.62 -3.00 16.61
C PRO A 94 27.59 -4.08 16.08
N LEU A 95 28.73 -3.64 15.56
CA LEU A 95 29.78 -4.53 15.10
C LEU A 95 30.62 -5.02 16.28
N ASP A 96 31.21 -6.20 16.14
CA ASP A 96 32.23 -6.65 17.08
C ASP A 96 33.51 -5.84 16.88
N GLY A 97 34.07 -5.29 17.96
CA GLY A 97 35.24 -4.41 17.87
C GLY A 97 36.53 -5.11 17.45
N THR A 98 36.57 -6.45 17.49
CA THR A 98 37.73 -7.25 17.10
C THR A 98 37.56 -7.95 15.76
N ASN A 99 36.35 -7.93 15.20
CA ASN A 99 36.04 -8.44 13.86
C ASN A 99 34.85 -7.64 13.26
N PRO A 100 35.11 -6.43 12.71
CA PRO A 100 34.10 -5.51 12.23
C PRO A 100 33.39 -5.97 10.94
#